data_AF-A0A9W4SRH9-F1
#
_entry.id   AF-A0A9W4SRH9-F1
#
_cell.length_a   1.000
_cell.length_b   1.000
_cell.length_c   1.000
_cell.angle_alpha   90.00
_cell.angle_beta   90.00
_cell.angle_gamma   90.00
#
_symmetry.space_group_name_H-M   'P 1'
#
loop_
_entity.id
_entity.type
_entity.pdbx_description
1 polymer ?
#
loop_
_entity_poly.entity_id
_entity_poly.type
_entity_poly.pdbx_seq_one_letter_code
_entity_poly.pdbx_strand_id
1 'polypeptide(L)'
;MKVKPLNENCLNGILEYLSDDKITLYSCMYANRFFCKIVVPILWRNPWINSSIRYDDTIFWKTIGKTIIKCLPNESKELLFKKGLRLNPSVIGPPLFNYISYCQSLSSRIIRKLTDNMLDGYNTNNTSNDHRTLIQEEFWKLFLKQSYSIKFLKLPTFKIFEYPGAKNSLKFLSTLDCDTFLTSEYFLEIQKYCHFIRRIEIVMNFNNYNEEIESLILTQKNLQELKFIAIDEKKLFKFKKEETIKFLSHSLKSIEFENRVCLSPHIFPSFNNLTELHINLKNFDYIGLYCLKDIIIPQLEVLNFKNAVGVNFDIYSTFISNTQGFLRIIKIETKSHPPISNIEIYLQTLTTYCPRIEFVPIWLARRQSLDVFDSFLFSSSELKVIQIELKEPNDLHLNKEPALARPILELLATRSSPELRKIYLKGKWSFSHIDLRGFFEMWKGRRRLLTFNLDNDFYSYYIVQVCKEYYKQGVINGGTINYTSKA
;
A
#
# COMPACT_ATOMS: atom_id res chain seq x y z
N MET A 1 -30.53 -19.98 -22.85
CA MET A 1 -30.52 -20.05 -21.36
C MET A 1 -31.00 -18.71 -20.82
N LYS A 2 -32.10 -18.66 -20.06
CA LYS A 2 -32.40 -17.50 -19.23
C LYS A 2 -31.40 -17.53 -18.06
N VAL A 3 -30.43 -16.63 -18.07
CA VAL A 3 -29.51 -16.46 -16.94
C VAL A 3 -30.37 -16.06 -15.75
N LYS A 4 -30.38 -16.87 -14.69
CA LYS A 4 -31.05 -16.50 -13.44
C LYS A 4 -30.41 -15.18 -12.96
N PRO A 5 -31.19 -14.13 -12.67
CA PRO A 5 -30.62 -12.91 -12.13
C PRO A 5 -29.94 -13.23 -10.79
N LEU A 6 -28.71 -12.77 -10.63
CA LEU A 6 -28.02 -12.79 -9.34
C LEU A 6 -28.87 -11.99 -8.34
N ASN A 7 -28.99 -12.49 -7.11
CA ASN A 7 -29.69 -11.77 -6.06
C ASN A 7 -28.89 -10.50 -5.66
N GLU A 8 -29.59 -9.53 -5.06
CA GLU A 8 -29.01 -8.26 -4.66
C GLU A 8 -27.82 -8.41 -3.70
N ASN A 9 -27.89 -9.36 -2.76
CA ASN A 9 -26.80 -9.61 -1.82
C ASN A 9 -25.51 -10.09 -2.51
N CYS A 10 -25.63 -10.96 -3.51
CA CYS A 10 -24.50 -11.42 -4.32
C CYS A 10 -23.90 -10.27 -5.13
N LEU A 11 -24.74 -9.43 -5.75
CA LEU A 11 -24.28 -8.26 -6.50
C LEU A 11 -23.56 -7.24 -5.59
N ASN A 12 -24.10 -7.00 -4.40
CA ASN A 12 -23.45 -6.17 -3.37
C ASN A 12 -22.07 -6.72 -3.01
N GLY A 13 -21.95 -8.01 -2.73
CA GLY A 13 -20.68 -8.65 -2.42
C GLY A 13 -19.66 -8.55 -3.57
N ILE A 14 -20.10 -8.72 -4.82
CA ILE A 14 -19.24 -8.58 -6.00
C ILE A 14 -18.73 -7.14 -6.15
N LEU A 15 -19.63 -6.15 -6.06
CA LEU A 15 -19.25 -4.74 -6.19
C LEU A 15 -18.38 -4.27 -5.01
N GLU A 16 -18.62 -4.79 -3.82
CA GLU A 16 -17.80 -4.54 -2.63
C GLU A 16 -16.37 -5.06 -2.82
N TYR A 17 -16.20 -6.23 -3.44
CA TYR A 17 -14.89 -6.80 -3.78
C TYR A 17 -14.09 -5.91 -4.75
N LEU A 18 -14.79 -5.09 -5.54
CA LEU A 18 -14.19 -4.11 -6.46
C LEU A 18 -13.88 -2.77 -5.79
N SER A 19 -13.93 -2.66 -4.45
CA SER A 19 -13.78 -1.38 -3.73
C SER A 19 -12.52 -0.60 -4.11
N ASP A 20 -11.43 -1.29 -4.43
CA ASP A 20 -10.14 -0.68 -4.78
C ASP A 20 -10.02 -0.41 -6.29
N ASP A 21 -10.79 -1.11 -7.13
CA ASP A 21 -10.86 -0.87 -8.56
C ASP A 21 -11.93 0.19 -8.88
N LYS A 22 -11.57 1.45 -8.61
CA LYS A 22 -12.44 2.60 -8.84
C LYS A 22 -12.85 2.75 -10.31
N ILE A 23 -12.00 2.36 -11.26
CA ILE A 23 -12.26 2.49 -12.71
C ILE A 23 -13.41 1.56 -13.10
N THR A 24 -13.32 0.30 -12.68
CA THR A 24 -14.40 -0.67 -12.92
C THR A 24 -15.68 -0.25 -12.21
N LEU A 25 -15.59 0.25 -10.97
CA LEU A 25 -16.76 0.77 -10.25
C LEU A 25 -17.43 1.94 -10.99
N TYR A 26 -16.69 2.91 -11.51
CA TYR A 26 -17.27 3.98 -12.33
C TYR A 26 -18.01 3.44 -13.54
N SER A 27 -17.47 2.42 -14.21
CA SER A 27 -18.14 1.76 -15.34
C SER A 27 -19.44 1.07 -14.90
N CYS A 28 -19.42 0.35 -13.77
CA CYS A 28 -20.59 -0.28 -13.16
C CYS A 28 -21.69 0.73 -12.79
N MET A 29 -21.32 1.91 -12.29
CA MET A 29 -22.27 2.97 -11.90
C MET A 29 -23.18 3.39 -13.05
N TYR A 30 -22.67 3.41 -14.30
CA TYR A 30 -23.43 3.79 -15.49
C TYR A 30 -24.32 2.68 -16.06
N ALA A 31 -24.23 1.45 -15.55
CA ALA A 31 -24.98 0.33 -16.10
C ALA A 31 -26.50 0.48 -15.92
N ASN A 32 -26.96 0.87 -14.72
CA ASN A 32 -28.35 1.19 -14.42
C ASN A 32 -28.50 1.81 -13.01
N ARG A 33 -29.72 2.25 -12.67
CA ARG A 33 -30.05 2.87 -11.38
C ARG A 33 -29.75 1.97 -10.17
N PHE A 34 -29.88 0.65 -10.30
CA PHE A 34 -29.61 -0.30 -9.21
C PHE A 34 -28.12 -0.34 -8.88
N PHE A 35 -27.27 -0.55 -9.89
CA PHE A 35 -25.81 -0.49 -9.72
C PHE A 35 -25.36 0.88 -9.20
N CYS A 36 -25.92 1.97 -9.71
CA CYS A 36 -25.61 3.32 -9.23
C CYS A 36 -25.85 3.48 -7.73
N LYS A 37 -26.98 2.98 -7.19
CA LYS A 37 -27.29 3.04 -5.75
C LYS A 37 -26.30 2.29 -4.86
N ILE A 38 -25.69 1.21 -5.36
CA ILE A 38 -24.72 0.40 -4.60
C ILE A 38 -23.31 0.97 -4.72
N VAL A 39 -22.93 1.36 -5.94
CA VAL A 39 -21.57 1.81 -6.25
C VAL A 39 -21.27 3.19 -5.66
N VAL A 40 -22.23 4.12 -5.67
CA VAL A 40 -22.01 5.48 -5.15
C VAL A 40 -21.53 5.47 -3.69
N PRO A 41 -22.18 4.77 -2.74
CA PRO A 41 -21.66 4.61 -1.38
C PRO A 41 -20.23 4.07 -1.31
N ILE A 42 -19.85 3.10 -2.15
CA ILE A 42 -18.51 2.48 -2.17
C ILE A 42 -17.45 3.48 -2.67
N LEU A 43 -17.74 4.21 -3.75
CA LEU A 43 -16.86 5.23 -4.31
C LEU A 43 -16.64 6.38 -3.32
N TRP A 44 -17.70 6.78 -2.60
CA TRP A 44 -17.68 7.91 -1.68
C TRP A 44 -17.11 7.61 -0.29
N ARG A 45 -16.64 6.39 -0.02
CA ARG A 45 -15.90 6.10 1.22
C ARG A 45 -14.61 6.91 1.37
N ASN A 46 -13.93 7.14 0.26
CA ASN A 46 -12.74 7.98 0.20
C ASN A 46 -12.66 8.65 -1.18
N PRO A 47 -13.45 9.71 -1.43
CA PRO A 47 -13.56 10.28 -2.76
C PRO A 47 -12.28 11.02 -3.18
N TRP A 48 -11.42 11.41 -2.23
CA TRP A 48 -10.14 12.12 -2.44
C TRP A 48 -8.90 11.21 -2.51
N ILE A 49 -9.05 9.87 -2.53
CA ILE A 49 -7.89 8.95 -2.53
C ILE A 49 -6.89 9.21 -3.67
N ASN A 50 -7.37 9.65 -4.83
CA ASN A 50 -6.53 9.93 -6.01
C ASN A 50 -6.14 11.41 -6.15
N SER A 51 -6.39 12.25 -5.15
CA SER A 51 -6.14 13.71 -5.22
C SER A 51 -4.65 14.09 -5.14
N SER A 52 -3.72 13.13 -5.23
CA SER A 52 -2.28 13.36 -5.29
C SER A 52 -1.66 12.96 -6.64
N ILE A 53 -2.43 12.26 -7.49
CA ILE A 53 -1.95 11.66 -8.75
C ILE A 53 -2.46 12.46 -9.96
N ARG A 54 -3.51 13.27 -9.83
CA ARG A 54 -4.11 13.99 -10.96
C ARG A 54 -3.34 15.28 -11.26
N TYR A 55 -2.88 15.40 -12.50
CA TYR A 55 -2.22 16.61 -13.05
C TYR A 55 -3.12 17.87 -13.02
N ASP A 56 -4.44 17.72 -12.91
CA ASP A 56 -5.38 18.81 -12.69
C ASP A 56 -6.20 18.59 -11.41
N ASP A 57 -5.56 18.81 -10.27
CA ASP A 57 -6.19 18.83 -8.96
C ASP A 57 -7.40 19.80 -8.91
N THR A 58 -7.40 20.88 -9.70
CA THR A 58 -8.36 21.96 -9.56
C THR A 58 -9.76 21.57 -10.03
N ILE A 59 -9.90 20.95 -11.21
CA ILE A 59 -11.21 20.50 -11.73
C ILE A 59 -11.82 19.44 -10.80
N PHE A 60 -10.98 18.52 -10.31
CA PHE A 60 -11.40 17.47 -9.40
C PHE A 60 -11.99 18.05 -8.12
N TRP A 61 -11.25 18.94 -7.45
CA TRP A 61 -11.72 19.55 -6.21
C TRP A 61 -12.91 20.50 -6.42
N LYS A 62 -12.99 21.20 -7.56
CA LYS A 62 -14.19 21.99 -7.93
C LYS A 62 -15.43 21.11 -8.04
N THR A 63 -15.31 19.94 -8.68
CA THR A 63 -16.44 19.02 -8.89
C THR A 63 -16.93 18.39 -7.59
N ILE A 64 -15.99 17.89 -6.78
CA ILE A 64 -16.32 17.37 -5.44
C ILE A 64 -16.86 18.48 -4.56
N GLY A 65 -16.20 19.64 -4.53
CA GLY A 65 -16.59 20.81 -3.74
C GLY A 65 -18.03 21.22 -4.00
N LYS A 66 -18.46 21.33 -5.27
CA LYS A 66 -19.86 21.60 -5.62
C LYS A 66 -20.84 20.58 -5.02
N THR A 67 -20.47 19.31 -5.02
CA THR A 67 -21.30 18.23 -4.46
C THR A 67 -21.37 18.31 -2.93
N ILE A 68 -20.24 18.59 -2.26
CA ILE A 68 -20.18 18.78 -0.80
C ILE A 68 -20.98 20.02 -0.38
N ILE A 69 -20.84 21.13 -1.10
CA ILE A 69 -21.58 22.38 -0.84
C ILE A 69 -23.09 22.17 -0.95
N LYS A 70 -23.56 21.35 -1.90
CA LYS A 70 -24.99 20.96 -1.97
C LYS A 70 -25.48 20.29 -0.69
N CYS A 71 -24.62 19.52 -0.02
CA CYS A 71 -24.92 18.80 1.22
C CYS A 71 -24.90 19.69 2.47
N LEU A 72 -24.46 20.96 2.37
CA LEU A 72 -24.51 21.87 3.50
C LEU A 72 -25.95 22.09 3.98
N PRO A 73 -26.20 22.11 5.30
CA PRO A 73 -27.48 22.54 5.85
C PRO A 73 -27.86 23.94 5.37
N ASN A 74 -29.16 24.23 5.34
CA ASN A 74 -29.64 25.54 4.90
C ASN A 74 -29.14 26.66 5.83
N GLU A 75 -29.03 26.39 7.13
CA GLU A 75 -28.51 27.33 8.12
C GLU A 75 -27.06 27.72 7.82
N SER A 76 -26.22 26.74 7.44
CA SER A 76 -24.83 26.97 7.03
C SER A 76 -24.77 27.79 5.73
N LYS A 77 -25.63 27.50 4.75
CA LYS A 77 -25.70 28.24 3.48
C LYS A 77 -26.13 29.71 3.71
N GLU A 78 -27.11 29.94 4.58
CA GLU A 78 -27.56 31.28 4.96
C GLU A 78 -26.48 32.07 5.72
N LEU A 79 -25.73 31.41 6.61
CA LEU A 79 -24.62 32.02 7.35
C LEU A 79 -23.54 32.52 6.38
N LEU A 80 -23.14 31.68 5.42
CA LEU A 80 -22.17 32.03 4.39
C LEU A 80 -22.65 33.21 3.54
N PHE A 81 -23.93 33.20 3.14
CA PHE A 81 -24.53 34.31 2.39
C PHE A 81 -24.51 35.63 3.18
N LYS A 82 -24.87 35.61 4.47
CA LYS A 82 -24.81 36.79 5.36
C LYS A 82 -23.41 37.37 5.51
N LYS A 83 -22.38 36.53 5.36
CA LYS A 83 -20.97 36.94 5.38
C LYS A 83 -20.45 37.36 4.00
N GLY A 84 -21.31 37.48 2.99
CA GLY A 84 -20.95 37.95 1.66
C GLY A 84 -20.44 36.87 0.71
N LEU A 85 -20.48 35.60 1.10
CA LEU A 85 -20.07 34.47 0.26
C LEU A 85 -21.29 33.97 -0.55
N ARG A 86 -21.39 34.43 -1.81
CA ARG A 86 -22.49 34.06 -2.71
C ARG A 86 -22.24 32.68 -3.32
N LEU A 87 -23.08 31.71 -2.95
CA LEU A 87 -23.06 30.38 -3.55
C LEU A 87 -23.59 30.41 -4.98
N ASN A 88 -23.00 29.61 -5.86
CA ASN A 88 -23.50 29.46 -7.23
C ASN A 88 -24.92 28.85 -7.21
N PRO A 89 -25.88 29.35 -8.01
CA PRO A 89 -27.25 28.81 -8.03
C PRO A 89 -27.32 27.29 -8.26
N SER A 90 -26.37 26.72 -9.02
CA SER A 90 -26.29 25.28 -9.30
C SER A 90 -26.07 24.39 -8.07
N VAL A 91 -25.66 24.95 -6.92
CA VAL A 91 -25.41 24.22 -5.67
C VAL A 91 -26.49 24.42 -4.59
N ILE A 92 -27.56 25.14 -4.90
CA ILE A 92 -28.64 25.42 -3.93
C ILE A 92 -29.56 24.21 -3.75
N GLY A 93 -29.80 23.44 -4.80
CA GLY A 93 -30.67 22.24 -4.76
C GLY A 93 -30.14 21.07 -3.91
N PRO A 94 -31.01 20.14 -3.51
CA PRO A 94 -30.62 19.00 -2.68
C PRO A 94 -29.65 18.07 -3.42
N PRO A 95 -28.75 17.38 -2.70
CA PRO A 95 -27.89 16.38 -3.31
C PRO A 95 -28.71 15.14 -3.68
N LEU A 96 -28.27 14.43 -4.74
CA LEU A 96 -28.94 13.20 -5.19
C LEU A 96 -28.80 12.05 -4.17
N PHE A 97 -27.69 12.04 -3.44
CA PHE A 97 -27.39 11.07 -2.39
C PHE A 97 -26.91 11.79 -1.13
N ASN A 98 -26.97 11.11 0.01
CA ASN A 98 -26.31 11.57 1.23
C ASN A 98 -24.81 11.27 1.17
N TYR A 99 -24.10 11.98 0.29
CA TYR A 99 -22.70 11.76 0.01
C TYR A 99 -21.81 11.85 1.26
N ILE A 100 -22.12 12.78 2.18
CA ILE A 100 -21.37 12.99 3.42
C ILE A 100 -21.43 11.76 4.32
N SER A 101 -22.60 11.11 4.40
CA SER A 101 -22.76 9.91 5.25
C SER A 101 -21.88 8.74 4.85
N TYR A 102 -21.47 8.69 3.57
CA TYR A 102 -20.62 7.63 3.04
C TYR A 102 -19.13 7.87 3.28
N CYS A 103 -18.71 9.11 3.55
CA CYS A 103 -17.30 9.47 3.73
C CYS A 103 -16.70 8.83 4.98
N GLN A 104 -15.63 8.06 4.80
CA GLN A 104 -14.94 7.31 5.87
C GLN A 104 -13.54 7.85 6.18
N SER A 105 -13.10 8.92 5.51
CA SER A 105 -11.79 9.53 5.71
C SER A 105 -11.95 11.03 5.98
N LEU A 106 -11.14 11.63 6.84
CA LEU A 106 -11.21 13.05 7.12
C LEU A 106 -9.84 13.61 7.52
N SER A 107 -9.51 14.82 7.07
CA SER A 107 -8.26 15.51 7.41
C SER A 107 -8.37 17.02 7.15
N SER A 108 -7.56 17.81 7.85
CA SER A 108 -7.46 19.25 7.61
C SER A 108 -7.02 19.60 6.19
N ARG A 109 -6.23 18.73 5.53
CA ARG A 109 -5.84 18.93 4.12
C ARG A 109 -7.06 18.88 3.19
N ILE A 110 -7.98 17.94 3.41
CA ILE A 110 -9.21 17.81 2.62
C ILE A 110 -10.08 19.05 2.82
N ILE A 111 -10.31 19.43 4.08
CA ILE A 111 -11.12 20.60 4.44
C ILE A 111 -10.51 21.87 3.85
N ARG A 112 -9.19 22.04 3.93
CA ARG A 112 -8.48 23.16 3.30
C ARG A 112 -8.64 23.16 1.78
N LYS A 113 -8.45 22.01 1.10
CA LYS A 113 -8.64 21.92 -0.36
C LYS A 113 -10.08 22.26 -0.77
N LEU A 114 -11.09 21.77 -0.03
CA LEU A 114 -12.49 22.15 -0.29
C LEU A 114 -12.72 23.65 -0.12
N THR A 115 -12.15 24.24 0.93
CA THR A 115 -12.21 25.68 1.22
C THR A 115 -11.54 26.51 0.14
N ASP A 116 -10.31 26.15 -0.25
CA ASP A 116 -9.54 26.83 -1.30
C ASP A 116 -10.33 26.87 -2.62
N ASN A 117 -11.01 25.77 -2.98
CA ASN A 117 -11.81 25.71 -4.20
C ASN A 117 -13.14 26.46 -4.11
N MET A 118 -13.71 26.59 -2.91
CA MET A 118 -14.90 27.40 -2.69
C MET A 118 -14.60 28.90 -2.82
N LEU A 119 -13.39 29.30 -2.45
CA LEU A 119 -12.92 30.68 -2.52
C LEU A 119 -12.27 31.04 -3.87
N ASP A 120 -12.08 30.08 -4.77
CA ASP A 120 -11.56 30.33 -6.11
C ASP A 120 -12.50 31.27 -6.89
N GLY A 121 -12.01 32.45 -7.26
CA GLY A 121 -12.79 33.53 -7.89
C GLY A 121 -13.25 34.66 -6.95
N TYR A 122 -12.97 34.59 -5.64
CA TYR A 122 -13.14 35.72 -4.73
C TYR A 122 -11.85 36.56 -4.67
N ASN A 123 -11.97 37.89 -4.68
CA ASN A 123 -10.82 38.80 -4.66
C ASN A 123 -10.28 38.90 -3.21
N THR A 124 -9.23 38.14 -2.89
CA THR A 124 -8.78 37.93 -1.50
C THR A 124 -7.71 38.93 -1.04
N ASN A 125 -8.10 40.14 -0.63
CA ASN A 125 -7.24 41.03 0.15
C ASN A 125 -7.79 41.15 1.60
N ASN A 126 -6.97 40.75 2.58
CA ASN A 126 -7.11 40.81 4.05
C ASN A 126 -8.39 40.27 4.75
N THR A 127 -9.56 40.24 4.11
CA THR A 127 -10.81 39.58 4.57
C THR A 127 -10.83 38.07 4.33
N SER A 128 -9.72 37.50 3.85
CA SER A 128 -9.64 36.13 3.36
C SER A 128 -9.52 35.09 4.47
N ASN A 129 -8.87 35.41 5.60
CA ASN A 129 -8.64 34.45 6.67
C ASN A 129 -9.91 34.15 7.47
N ASP A 130 -10.73 35.16 7.79
CA ASP A 130 -11.97 34.96 8.53
C ASP A 130 -12.97 34.10 7.74
N HIS A 131 -13.11 34.34 6.43
CA HIS A 131 -13.92 33.50 5.55
C HIS A 131 -13.38 32.07 5.45
N ARG A 132 -12.06 31.91 5.36
CA ARG A 132 -11.42 30.59 5.34
C ARG A 132 -11.77 29.82 6.61
N THR A 133 -11.56 30.41 7.78
CA THR A 133 -11.85 29.78 9.07
C THR A 133 -13.33 29.40 9.16
N LEU A 134 -14.24 30.33 8.84
CA LEU A 134 -15.69 30.08 8.84
C LEU A 134 -16.09 28.90 7.93
N ILE A 135 -15.59 28.87 6.69
CA ILE A 135 -15.90 27.78 5.74
C ILE A 135 -15.36 26.44 6.28
N GLN A 136 -14.15 26.43 6.83
CA GLN A 136 -13.54 25.23 7.40
C GLN A 136 -14.37 24.70 8.57
N GLU A 137 -14.81 25.58 9.48
CA GLU A 137 -15.69 25.22 10.60
C GLU A 137 -16.99 24.58 10.12
N GLU A 138 -17.66 25.18 9.13
CA GLU A 138 -18.91 24.65 8.59
C GLU A 138 -18.70 23.30 7.89
N PHE A 139 -17.57 23.09 7.20
CA PHE A 139 -17.25 21.76 6.66
C PHE A 139 -16.96 20.74 7.75
N TRP A 140 -16.22 21.08 8.81
CA TRP A 140 -16.02 20.17 9.95
C TRP A 140 -17.34 19.79 10.61
N LYS A 141 -18.21 20.76 10.89
CA LYS A 141 -19.57 20.50 11.42
C LYS A 141 -20.37 19.59 10.49
N LEU A 142 -20.32 19.85 9.18
CA LEU A 142 -21.01 19.03 8.18
C LEU A 142 -20.60 17.56 8.27
N PHE A 143 -19.29 17.28 8.19
CA PHE A 143 -18.78 15.91 8.20
C PHE A 143 -19.04 15.22 9.55
N LEU A 144 -18.80 15.90 10.68
CA LEU A 144 -18.97 15.30 12.01
C LEU A 144 -20.44 15.10 12.39
N LYS A 145 -21.37 15.90 11.85
CA LYS A 145 -22.80 15.74 12.10
C LYS A 145 -23.45 14.69 11.21
N GLN A 146 -23.02 14.56 9.96
CA GLN A 146 -23.69 13.71 8.95
C GLN A 146 -22.95 12.41 8.61
N SER A 147 -21.64 12.31 8.86
CA SER A 147 -20.94 11.02 8.73
C SER A 147 -21.05 10.23 10.02
N TYR A 148 -21.42 8.95 9.91
CA TYR A 148 -21.46 8.00 11.02
C TYR A 148 -20.43 6.88 10.87
N SER A 149 -19.52 7.00 9.90
CA SER A 149 -18.64 5.90 9.48
C SER A 149 -17.20 6.33 9.23
N ILE A 150 -16.72 7.41 9.88
CA ILE A 150 -15.33 7.83 9.77
C ILE A 150 -14.43 6.74 10.36
N LYS A 151 -13.60 6.15 9.51
CA LYS A 151 -12.62 5.11 9.83
C LYS A 151 -11.20 5.64 9.85
N PHE A 152 -10.90 6.67 9.06
CA PHE A 152 -9.61 7.34 9.00
C PHE A 152 -9.74 8.81 9.40
N LEU A 153 -8.95 9.26 10.35
CA LEU A 153 -8.84 10.66 10.73
C LEU A 153 -7.37 11.06 10.80
N LYS A 154 -6.99 12.12 10.07
CA LYS A 154 -5.79 12.88 10.43
C LYS A 154 -6.16 13.87 11.52
N LEU A 155 -5.56 13.72 12.69
CA LEU A 155 -5.82 14.51 13.88
C LEU A 155 -5.67 16.01 13.55
N PRO A 156 -6.73 16.82 13.68
CA PRO A 156 -6.65 18.24 13.42
C PRO A 156 -5.96 19.01 14.56
N THR A 157 -5.62 20.27 14.30
CA THR A 157 -5.03 21.21 15.25
C THR A 157 -6.12 21.99 16.01
N PHE A 158 -7.15 21.31 16.49
CA PHE A 158 -8.21 21.85 17.34
C PHE A 158 -8.93 20.71 18.05
N LYS A 159 -9.75 21.05 19.05
CA LYS A 159 -10.51 20.08 19.84
C LYS A 159 -11.70 19.53 19.08
N ILE A 160 -11.50 18.40 18.40
CA ILE A 160 -12.49 17.83 17.48
C ILE A 160 -13.77 17.37 18.21
N PHE A 161 -13.68 17.00 19.49
CA PHE A 161 -14.87 16.54 20.23
C PHE A 161 -15.72 17.67 20.82
N GLU A 162 -15.30 18.92 20.68
CA GLU A 162 -16.16 20.09 20.92
C GLU A 162 -17.20 20.28 19.80
N TYR A 163 -16.98 19.66 18.62
CA TYR A 163 -17.91 19.74 17.50
C TYR A 163 -19.13 18.82 17.69
N PRO A 164 -20.34 19.29 17.37
CA PRO A 164 -21.55 18.47 17.42
C PRO A 164 -21.44 17.23 16.51
N GLY A 165 -21.79 16.07 17.06
CA GLY A 165 -21.80 14.80 16.31
C GLY A 165 -20.47 14.05 16.30
N ALA A 166 -19.36 14.66 16.72
CA ALA A 166 -18.02 14.06 16.66
C ALA A 166 -17.94 12.66 17.33
N LYS A 167 -18.55 12.50 18.52
CA LYS A 167 -18.59 11.21 19.24
C LYS A 167 -19.23 10.09 18.43
N ASN A 168 -20.32 10.40 17.71
CA ASN A 168 -21.02 9.40 16.90
C ASN A 168 -20.26 9.13 15.60
N SER A 169 -19.71 10.18 14.99
CA SER A 169 -18.99 10.11 13.72
C SER A 169 -17.69 9.31 13.81
N LEU A 170 -16.96 9.48 14.91
CA LEU A 170 -15.65 8.87 15.19
C LEU A 170 -15.74 7.58 16.00
N LYS A 171 -16.96 7.09 16.31
CA LYS A 171 -17.17 5.86 17.10
C LYS A 171 -16.46 4.63 16.52
N PHE A 172 -16.34 4.56 15.19
CA PHE A 172 -15.74 3.45 14.46
C PHE A 172 -14.37 3.79 13.86
N LEU A 173 -13.68 4.79 14.44
CA LEU A 173 -12.36 5.19 14.00
C LEU A 173 -11.39 4.01 14.14
N SER A 174 -10.85 3.56 13.01
CA SER A 174 -9.92 2.43 12.94
C SER A 174 -8.47 2.87 12.71
N THR A 175 -8.28 4.03 12.09
CA THR A 175 -6.97 4.56 11.73
C THR A 175 -6.86 6.03 12.12
N LEU A 176 -5.84 6.36 12.90
CA LEU A 176 -5.50 7.73 13.27
C LEU A 176 -4.14 8.10 12.66
N ASP A 177 -4.09 9.17 11.87
CA ASP A 177 -2.85 9.83 11.45
C ASP A 177 -2.61 11.03 12.38
N CYS A 178 -1.44 11.10 13.00
CA CYS A 178 -1.05 12.19 13.88
C CYS A 178 0.40 12.62 13.63
N ASP A 179 0.74 13.80 14.14
CA ASP A 179 2.08 14.38 14.03
C ASP A 179 2.62 14.63 15.44
N THR A 180 3.91 14.34 15.66
CA THR A 180 4.57 14.58 16.94
C THR A 180 4.60 16.07 17.34
N PHE A 181 4.45 17.01 16.40
CA PHE A 181 4.33 18.45 16.68
C PHE A 181 2.99 18.88 17.29
N LEU A 182 1.96 18.02 17.27
CA LEU A 182 0.66 18.38 17.82
C LEU A 182 0.76 18.59 19.33
N THR A 183 -0.05 19.52 19.84
CA THR A 183 -0.13 19.78 21.28
C THR A 183 -0.81 18.61 21.99
N SER A 184 -0.40 18.36 23.22
CA SER A 184 -0.86 17.24 24.06
C SER A 184 -2.38 17.20 24.23
N GLU A 185 -3.04 18.36 24.25
CA GLU A 185 -4.49 18.47 24.40
C GLU A 185 -5.29 17.72 23.32
N TYR A 186 -4.80 17.66 22.07
CA TYR A 186 -5.52 16.97 20.99
C TYR A 186 -5.43 15.45 21.14
N PHE A 187 -4.32 14.94 21.66
CA PHE A 187 -4.16 13.50 21.95
C PHE A 187 -5.05 13.07 23.12
N LEU A 188 -5.15 13.88 24.17
CA LEU A 188 -5.99 13.61 25.34
C LEU A 188 -7.47 13.47 24.98
N GLU A 189 -7.95 14.26 24.02
CA GLU A 189 -9.32 14.13 23.53
C GLU A 189 -9.58 12.77 22.85
N ILE A 190 -8.66 12.33 21.97
CA ILE A 190 -8.78 11.03 21.30
C ILE A 190 -8.76 9.90 22.34
N GLN A 191 -7.84 9.96 23.31
CA GLN A 191 -7.74 8.98 24.40
C GLN A 191 -9.05 8.82 25.17
N LYS A 192 -9.83 9.89 25.34
CA LYS A 192 -11.07 9.89 26.11
C LYS A 192 -12.24 9.20 25.40
N TYR A 193 -12.27 9.21 24.07
CA TYR A 193 -13.44 8.79 23.29
C TYR A 193 -13.16 7.66 22.30
N CYS A 194 -11.92 7.46 21.88
CA CYS A 194 -11.51 6.47 20.89
C CYS A 194 -10.58 5.42 21.52
N HIS A 195 -11.12 4.21 21.74
CA HIS A 195 -10.40 3.11 22.41
C HIS A 195 -10.19 1.87 21.53
N PHE A 196 -10.63 1.90 20.26
CA PHE A 196 -10.61 0.74 19.36
C PHE A 196 -9.84 1.02 18.07
N ILE A 197 -8.93 2.00 18.09
CA ILE A 197 -8.08 2.31 16.94
C ILE A 197 -7.20 1.08 16.68
N ARG A 198 -7.20 0.60 15.43
CA ARG A 198 -6.42 -0.55 14.97
C ARG A 198 -5.03 -0.14 14.49
N ARG A 199 -4.94 1.03 13.84
CA ARG A 199 -3.73 1.53 13.20
C ARG A 199 -3.45 2.97 13.62
N ILE A 200 -2.24 3.26 14.08
CA ILE A 200 -1.79 4.64 14.31
C ILE A 200 -0.65 4.94 13.33
N GLU A 201 -0.79 6.02 12.57
CA GLU A 201 0.23 6.54 11.67
C GLU A 201 0.83 7.80 12.30
N ILE A 202 2.13 7.78 12.56
CA ILE A 202 2.83 8.83 13.28
C ILE A 202 3.82 9.49 12.33
N VAL A 203 3.55 10.74 12.01
CA VAL A 203 4.50 11.64 11.36
C VAL A 203 5.53 12.06 12.40
N MET A 204 6.76 11.60 12.21
CA MET A 204 7.84 11.74 13.17
C MET A 204 8.69 12.96 12.85
N ASN A 205 8.69 13.91 13.78
CA ASN A 205 9.72 14.92 13.89
C ASN A 205 10.49 14.75 15.22
N PHE A 206 11.75 14.35 15.13
CA PHE A 206 12.55 13.92 16.28
C PHE A 206 12.94 15.05 17.25
N ASN A 207 12.61 16.31 16.96
CA ASN A 207 12.92 17.42 17.85
C ASN A 207 11.85 17.67 18.90
N ASN A 208 10.61 17.20 18.70
CA ASN A 208 9.48 17.46 19.60
C ASN A 208 8.64 16.19 19.77
N TYR A 209 9.14 15.23 20.56
CA TYR A 209 8.34 14.04 20.87
C TYR A 209 7.33 14.32 21.98
N ASN A 210 6.05 14.26 21.62
CA ASN A 210 4.91 14.39 22.51
C ASN A 210 4.66 13.06 23.26
N GLU A 211 4.79 13.06 24.59
CA GLU A 211 4.66 11.85 25.42
C GLU A 211 3.22 11.29 25.45
N GLU A 212 2.23 12.11 25.12
CA GLU A 212 0.84 11.71 25.04
C GLU A 212 0.55 10.74 23.88
N ILE A 213 1.47 10.59 22.92
CA ILE A 213 1.38 9.52 21.90
C ILE A 213 1.51 8.14 22.55
N GLU A 214 2.38 7.96 23.54
CA GLU A 214 2.49 6.68 24.27
C GLU A 214 1.24 6.41 25.10
N SER A 215 0.73 7.44 25.76
CA SER A 215 -0.54 7.34 26.49
C SER A 215 -1.70 6.99 25.54
N LEU A 216 -1.72 7.54 24.32
CA LEU A 216 -2.67 7.17 23.29
C LEU A 216 -2.56 5.70 22.91
N ILE A 217 -1.35 5.19 22.69
CA ILE A 217 -1.10 3.78 22.39
C ILE A 217 -1.64 2.88 23.52
N LEU A 218 -1.31 3.21 24.77
CA LEU A 218 -1.68 2.43 25.96
C LEU A 218 -3.19 2.39 26.23
N THR A 219 -3.96 3.37 25.74
CA THR A 219 -5.43 3.41 25.92
C THR A 219 -6.21 2.61 24.88
N GLN A 220 -5.54 2.07 23.86
CA GLN A 220 -6.20 1.30 22.79
C GLN A 220 -6.41 -0.17 23.19
N LYS A 221 -7.55 -0.73 22.77
CA LYS A 221 -7.95 -2.12 23.02
C LYS A 221 -7.77 -3.03 21.81
N ASN A 222 -7.50 -2.47 20.63
CA ASN A 222 -7.42 -3.22 19.37
C ASN A 222 -6.26 -2.76 18.47
N LEU A 223 -5.26 -2.05 19.02
CA LEU A 223 -4.11 -1.60 18.24
C LEU A 223 -3.33 -2.82 17.75
N GLN A 224 -3.08 -2.89 16.44
CA GLN A 224 -2.35 -3.99 15.80
C GLN A 224 -1.29 -3.49 14.82
N GLU A 225 -1.36 -2.21 14.41
CA GLU A 225 -0.54 -1.67 13.35
C GLU A 225 0.02 -0.30 13.75
N LEU A 226 1.33 -0.13 13.55
CA LEU A 226 1.98 1.19 13.66
C LEU A 226 2.64 1.53 12.34
N LYS A 227 2.44 2.78 11.89
CA LYS A 227 3.17 3.34 10.77
C LYS A 227 3.97 4.55 11.24
N PHE A 228 5.25 4.61 10.88
CA PHE A 228 6.10 5.77 11.13
C PHE A 228 6.46 6.44 9.81
N ILE A 229 6.26 7.75 9.72
CA ILE A 229 6.63 8.59 8.58
C ILE A 229 7.71 9.55 9.04
N ALA A 230 8.97 9.23 8.77
CA ALA A 230 10.10 10.04 9.22
C ALA A 230 10.31 11.25 8.29
N ILE A 231 10.36 12.46 8.87
CA ILE A 231 10.63 13.71 8.13
C ILE A 231 12.08 14.17 8.26
N ASP A 232 12.74 13.90 9.40
CA ASP A 232 14.10 14.35 9.71
C ASP A 232 15.12 13.18 9.65
N GLU A 233 16.35 13.50 9.27
CA GLU A 233 17.29 12.56 8.65
C GLU A 233 18.18 11.80 9.65
N LYS A 234 18.22 12.16 10.94
CA LYS A 234 19.37 11.73 11.77
C LYS A 234 19.09 11.03 13.10
N LYS A 235 17.88 11.10 13.65
CA LYS A 235 17.61 10.57 15.00
C LYS A 235 16.78 9.29 15.00
N LEU A 236 17.16 8.33 15.84
CA LEU A 236 16.34 7.16 16.13
C LEU A 236 15.37 7.49 17.26
N PHE A 237 14.12 7.07 17.11
CA PHE A 237 13.09 7.16 18.11
C PHE A 237 13.13 5.95 19.05
N LYS A 238 12.90 6.22 20.33
CA LYS A 238 12.77 5.23 21.39
C LYS A 238 11.56 5.59 22.23
N PHE A 239 10.70 4.61 22.51
CA PHE A 239 9.64 4.75 23.50
C PHE A 239 10.24 5.03 24.88
N LYS A 240 9.69 6.02 25.58
CA LYS A 240 10.14 6.42 26.91
C LYS A 240 9.57 5.49 27.99
N LYS A 241 8.34 4.99 27.83
CA LYS A 241 7.67 4.14 28.83
C LYS A 241 7.87 2.67 28.48
N GLU A 242 8.39 1.90 29.43
CA GLU A 242 8.52 0.45 29.29
C GLU A 242 7.15 -0.24 29.13
N GLU A 243 6.11 0.31 29.75
CA GLU A 243 4.73 -0.13 29.61
C GLU A 243 4.27 -0.12 28.15
N THR A 244 4.70 0.87 27.36
CA THR A 244 4.38 0.96 25.93
C THR A 244 4.98 -0.21 25.17
N ILE A 245 6.24 -0.55 25.44
CA ILE A 245 6.91 -1.69 24.80
C ILE A 245 6.22 -3.00 25.20
N LYS A 246 5.87 -3.16 26.48
CA LYS A 246 5.13 -4.33 26.98
C LYS A 246 3.71 -4.43 26.40
N PHE A 247 3.04 -3.32 26.17
CA PHE A 247 1.74 -3.34 25.50
C PHE A 247 1.88 -3.74 24.03
N LEU A 248 2.86 -3.17 23.33
CA LEU A 248 3.12 -3.45 21.91
C LEU A 248 3.63 -4.88 21.68
N SER A 249 4.33 -5.48 22.65
CA SER A 249 4.84 -6.86 22.53
C SER A 249 3.74 -7.89 22.26
N HIS A 250 2.54 -7.64 22.78
CA HIS A 250 1.39 -8.54 22.67
C HIS A 250 0.34 -8.08 21.66
N SER A 251 0.27 -6.78 21.38
CA SER A 251 -0.79 -6.21 20.52
C SER A 251 -0.36 -6.05 19.05
N LEU A 252 0.90 -5.72 18.81
CA LEU A 252 1.40 -5.31 17.51
C LEU A 252 1.64 -6.51 16.59
N LYS A 253 1.07 -6.45 15.38
CA LYS A 253 1.22 -7.46 14.32
C LYS A 253 2.00 -6.94 13.12
N SER A 254 1.94 -5.63 12.86
CA SER A 254 2.56 -5.02 11.70
C SER A 254 3.18 -3.67 12.04
N ILE A 255 4.39 -3.44 11.51
CA ILE A 255 5.05 -2.14 11.51
C ILE A 255 5.33 -1.71 10.08
N GLU A 256 5.00 -0.46 9.76
CA GLU A 256 5.32 0.19 8.51
C GLU A 256 6.25 1.40 8.72
N PHE A 257 7.29 1.50 7.91
CA PHE A 257 8.19 2.65 7.85
C PHE A 257 8.11 3.32 6.49
N GLU A 258 7.84 4.62 6.48
CA GLU A 258 7.91 5.47 5.30
C GLU A 258 9.13 6.41 5.41
N ASN A 259 9.82 6.60 4.28
CA ASN A 259 11.08 7.32 4.11
C ASN A 259 12.29 6.57 4.71
N ARG A 260 12.25 6.20 5.99
CA ARG A 260 13.33 5.43 6.64
C ARG A 260 12.85 4.63 7.85
N VAL A 261 13.65 3.64 8.25
CA VAL A 261 13.50 3.01 9.57
C VAL A 261 14.00 3.97 10.64
N CYS A 262 13.15 4.22 11.64
CA CYS A 262 13.43 5.23 12.65
C CYS A 262 13.23 4.76 14.08
N LEU A 263 13.08 3.46 14.33
CA LEU A 263 13.06 2.91 15.69
C LEU A 263 14.44 2.37 16.07
N SER A 264 14.77 2.45 17.35
CA SER A 264 15.96 1.77 17.88
C SER A 264 15.87 0.25 17.64
N PRO A 265 16.90 -0.40 17.06
CA PRO A 265 16.89 -1.84 16.78
C PRO A 265 16.63 -2.73 18.00
N HIS A 266 17.03 -2.28 19.19
CA HIS A 266 16.95 -3.07 20.43
C HIS A 266 15.54 -3.36 20.94
N ILE A 267 14.51 -2.65 20.45
CA ILE A 267 13.13 -2.87 20.89
C ILE A 267 12.42 -3.98 20.10
N PHE A 268 12.88 -4.27 18.88
CA PHE A 268 12.22 -5.23 17.99
C PHE A 268 12.19 -6.67 18.52
N PRO A 269 13.24 -7.17 19.21
CA PRO A 269 13.18 -8.49 19.84
C PRO A 269 12.04 -8.64 20.86
N SER A 270 11.56 -7.54 21.44
CA SER A 270 10.45 -7.56 22.39
C SER A 270 9.09 -7.72 21.73
N PHE A 271 8.95 -7.53 20.42
CA PHE A 271 7.67 -7.59 19.72
C PHE A 271 7.30 -9.01 19.30
N ASN A 272 6.86 -9.81 20.27
CA ASN A 272 6.61 -11.25 20.11
C ASN A 272 5.55 -11.61 19.06
N ASN A 273 4.55 -10.75 18.86
CA ASN A 273 3.45 -10.98 17.91
C ASN A 273 3.64 -10.27 16.56
N LEU A 274 4.78 -9.61 16.33
CA LEU A 274 5.07 -8.88 15.11
C LEU A 274 5.40 -9.86 13.97
N THR A 275 4.48 -9.97 13.02
CA THR A 275 4.59 -10.89 11.87
C THR A 275 4.86 -10.17 10.55
N GLU A 276 4.62 -8.86 10.47
CA GLU A 276 4.78 -8.10 9.25
C GLU A 276 5.65 -6.85 9.41
N LEU A 277 6.59 -6.67 8.48
CA LEU A 277 7.42 -5.47 8.37
C LEU A 277 7.34 -4.90 6.96
N HIS A 278 6.90 -3.65 6.86
CA HIS A 278 6.80 -2.91 5.61
C HIS A 278 7.74 -1.70 5.66
N ILE A 279 8.58 -1.52 4.65
CA ILE A 279 9.57 -0.42 4.60
C ILE A 279 9.54 0.20 3.21
N ASN A 280 9.37 1.51 3.15
CA ASN A 280 9.32 2.28 1.91
C ASN A 280 10.40 3.37 1.89
N LEU A 281 11.51 3.10 1.20
CA LEU A 281 12.71 3.95 1.15
C LEU A 281 12.59 5.03 0.06
N LYS A 282 11.59 5.92 0.19
CA LYS A 282 11.37 7.02 -0.77
C LYS A 282 12.56 7.98 -0.83
N ASN A 283 13.06 8.38 0.34
CA ASN A 283 14.23 9.25 0.47
C ASN A 283 15.44 8.38 0.82
N PHE A 284 16.59 8.68 0.21
CA PHE A 284 17.83 7.98 0.54
C PHE A 284 18.31 8.45 1.91
N ASP A 285 18.23 7.57 2.91
CA ASP A 285 18.87 7.77 4.21
C ASP A 285 19.73 6.57 4.57
N TYR A 286 21.01 6.83 4.78
CA TYR A 286 22.00 5.84 5.17
C TYR A 286 21.73 5.30 6.59
N ILE A 287 21.37 6.15 7.56
CA ILE A 287 21.28 5.75 8.96
C ILE A 287 20.17 4.71 9.17
N GLY A 288 18.95 5.03 8.70
CA GLY A 288 17.82 4.11 8.85
C GLY A 288 18.05 2.78 8.12
N LEU A 289 18.85 2.79 7.06
CA LEU A 289 19.21 1.59 6.32
C LEU A 289 20.23 0.73 7.09
N TYR A 290 21.29 1.31 7.64
CA TYR A 290 22.29 0.55 8.41
C TYR A 290 21.70 -0.08 9.67
N CYS A 291 20.75 0.60 10.33
CA CYS A 291 20.06 0.05 11.49
C CYS A 291 19.35 -1.28 11.22
N LEU A 292 19.00 -1.59 9.95
CA LEU A 292 18.42 -2.89 9.59
C LEU A 292 19.32 -4.07 9.97
N LYS A 293 20.65 -3.90 9.92
CA LYS A 293 21.59 -4.98 10.25
C LYS A 293 21.47 -5.46 11.70
N ASP A 294 20.98 -4.60 12.58
CA ASP A 294 20.89 -4.86 14.02
C ASP A 294 19.47 -5.27 14.46
N ILE A 295 18.49 -5.22 13.55
CA ILE A 295 17.11 -5.56 13.87
C ILE A 295 16.94 -7.08 13.85
N ILE A 296 16.33 -7.59 14.91
CA ILE A 296 15.90 -8.98 15.04
C ILE A 296 14.41 -8.98 15.35
N ILE A 297 13.63 -9.64 14.49
CA ILE A 297 12.18 -9.84 14.68
C ILE A 297 11.91 -11.35 14.67
N PRO A 298 11.65 -11.96 15.85
CA PRO A 298 11.61 -13.42 15.98
C PRO A 298 10.56 -14.12 15.10
N GLN A 299 9.35 -13.56 14.99
CA GLN A 299 8.20 -14.20 14.33
C GLN A 299 7.86 -13.56 12.97
N LEU A 300 8.85 -12.94 12.30
CA LEU A 300 8.59 -12.23 11.05
C LEU A 300 8.21 -13.20 9.92
N GLU A 301 6.98 -13.10 9.41
CA GLU A 301 6.46 -13.90 8.30
C GLU A 301 6.47 -13.13 6.97
N VAL A 302 6.22 -11.82 7.01
CA VAL A 302 6.09 -10.97 5.82
C VAL A 302 7.07 -9.81 5.89
N LEU A 303 7.92 -9.73 4.88
CA LEU A 303 8.85 -8.63 4.67
C LEU A 303 8.54 -7.94 3.35
N ASN A 304 8.32 -6.63 3.39
CA ASN A 304 7.98 -5.84 2.21
C ASN A 304 8.84 -4.58 2.11
N PHE A 305 9.79 -4.57 1.19
CA PHE A 305 10.57 -3.40 0.82
C PHE A 305 10.03 -2.76 -0.45
N LYS A 306 9.77 -1.46 -0.40
CA LYS A 306 9.52 -0.61 -1.55
C LYS A 306 10.66 0.38 -1.72
N ASN A 307 10.95 0.73 -2.97
CA ASN A 307 12.02 1.64 -3.33
C ASN A 307 13.41 1.20 -2.82
N ALA A 308 13.65 -0.11 -2.71
CA ALA A 308 14.92 -0.68 -2.29
C ALA A 308 16.04 -0.34 -3.27
N VAL A 309 17.26 -0.20 -2.78
CA VAL A 309 18.40 0.21 -3.61
C VAL A 309 19.34 -0.96 -3.80
N GLY A 310 19.61 -1.31 -5.05
CA GLY A 310 20.37 -2.50 -5.41
C GLY A 310 21.71 -2.65 -4.70
N VAL A 311 22.48 -1.55 -4.57
CA VAL A 311 23.82 -1.57 -3.94
C VAL A 311 23.80 -1.99 -2.47
N ASN A 312 22.66 -1.90 -1.80
CA ASN A 312 22.50 -2.20 -0.37
C ASN A 312 21.88 -3.58 -0.10
N PHE A 313 21.91 -4.48 -1.08
CA PHE A 313 21.37 -5.84 -0.92
C PHE A 313 22.11 -6.68 0.12
N ASP A 314 23.38 -6.38 0.41
CA ASP A 314 24.09 -6.97 1.55
C ASP A 314 23.36 -6.64 2.86
N ILE A 315 22.89 -5.40 3.03
CA ILE A 315 22.15 -4.95 4.21
C ILE A 315 20.82 -5.70 4.35
N TYR A 316 20.06 -5.79 3.25
CA TYR A 316 18.79 -6.53 3.25
C TYR A 316 19.03 -8.02 3.54
N SER A 317 20.11 -8.60 3.01
CA SER A 317 20.47 -10.00 3.25
C SER A 317 20.89 -10.24 4.71
N THR A 318 21.69 -9.35 5.30
CA THR A 318 22.04 -9.41 6.73
C THR A 318 20.79 -9.34 7.61
N PHE A 319 19.85 -8.45 7.28
CA PHE A 319 18.58 -8.39 8.00
C PHE A 319 17.78 -9.69 7.88
N ILE A 320 17.71 -10.28 6.67
CA ILE A 320 17.03 -11.56 6.45
C ILE A 320 17.69 -12.70 7.23
N SER A 321 19.02 -12.75 7.30
CA SER A 321 19.71 -13.78 8.11
C SER A 321 19.44 -13.66 9.61
N ASN A 322 19.04 -12.48 10.09
CA ASN A 322 18.64 -12.28 11.48
C ASN A 322 17.20 -12.74 11.78
N THR A 323 16.45 -13.16 10.76
CA THR A 323 15.12 -13.72 10.96
C THR A 323 15.22 -15.19 11.36
N GLN A 324 14.41 -15.64 12.32
CA GLN A 324 14.50 -17.00 12.88
C GLN A 324 13.87 -18.08 11.98
N GLY A 325 13.92 -17.91 10.65
CA GLY A 325 13.41 -18.89 9.68
C GLY A 325 11.89 -18.89 9.46
N PHE A 326 11.16 -17.92 10.00
CA PHE A 326 9.70 -17.81 9.86
C PHE A 326 9.23 -17.06 8.61
N LEU A 327 10.14 -16.47 7.84
CA LEU A 327 9.80 -15.73 6.63
C LEU A 327 9.11 -16.63 5.60
N ARG A 328 7.91 -16.20 5.17
CA ARG A 328 7.08 -16.85 4.15
C ARG A 328 6.93 -15.99 2.92
N ILE A 329 6.91 -14.67 3.08
CA ILE A 329 6.71 -13.73 1.96
C ILE A 329 7.77 -12.64 2.04
N ILE A 330 8.59 -12.56 1.01
CA ILE A 330 9.51 -11.45 0.79
C ILE A 330 9.05 -10.71 -0.45
N LYS A 331 8.74 -9.42 -0.33
CA LYS A 331 8.44 -8.51 -1.45
C LYS A 331 9.49 -7.43 -1.46
N ILE A 332 10.15 -7.23 -2.59
CA ILE A 332 11.19 -6.21 -2.73
C ILE A 332 11.01 -5.57 -4.11
N GLU A 333 10.64 -4.30 -4.12
CA GLU A 333 10.61 -3.44 -5.31
C GLU A 333 11.85 -2.56 -5.30
N THR A 334 12.70 -2.70 -6.31
CA THR A 334 13.99 -2.00 -6.40
C THR A 334 13.92 -0.76 -7.30
N LYS A 335 14.61 0.31 -6.90
CA LYS A 335 14.93 1.49 -7.73
C LYS A 335 16.10 1.21 -8.68
N SER A 336 16.99 0.29 -8.31
CA SER A 336 18.15 -0.10 -9.09
C SER A 336 18.48 -1.58 -8.87
N HIS A 337 19.00 -2.25 -9.90
CA HIS A 337 19.36 -3.66 -9.78
C HIS A 337 20.54 -3.88 -8.81
N PRO A 338 20.53 -4.96 -8.03
CA PRO A 338 21.66 -5.32 -7.19
C PRO A 338 22.95 -5.61 -7.98
N PRO A 339 24.15 -5.32 -7.43
CA PRO A 339 25.42 -5.85 -7.92
C PRO A 339 25.43 -7.39 -7.92
N ILE A 340 26.22 -8.01 -8.82
CA ILE A 340 26.26 -9.47 -8.96
C ILE A 340 26.70 -10.15 -7.64
N SER A 341 27.70 -9.58 -6.97
CA SER A 341 28.15 -10.04 -5.65
C SER A 341 27.01 -10.09 -4.62
N ASN A 342 26.15 -9.06 -4.61
CA ASN A 342 25.07 -8.97 -3.64
C ASN A 342 23.89 -9.88 -4.01
N ILE A 343 23.71 -10.20 -5.29
CA ILE A 343 22.73 -11.21 -5.73
C ILE A 343 23.10 -12.58 -5.15
N GLU A 344 24.38 -12.95 -5.22
CA GLU A 344 24.85 -14.23 -4.71
C GLU A 344 24.70 -14.33 -3.19
N ILE A 345 25.09 -13.28 -2.45
CA ILE A 345 24.90 -13.18 -1.00
C ILE A 345 23.41 -13.35 -0.66
N TYR A 346 22.54 -12.64 -1.37
CA TYR A 346 21.09 -12.73 -1.15
C TYR A 346 20.55 -14.14 -1.37
N LEU A 347 20.94 -14.82 -2.45
CA LEU A 347 20.53 -16.20 -2.72
C LEU A 347 21.04 -17.19 -1.66
N GLN A 348 22.29 -17.06 -1.22
CA GLN A 348 22.86 -17.88 -0.15
C GLN A 348 22.11 -17.66 1.18
N THR A 349 21.80 -16.40 1.51
CA THR A 349 20.99 -16.05 2.68
C THR A 349 19.62 -16.70 2.61
N LEU A 350 18.90 -16.60 1.49
CA LEU A 350 17.59 -17.23 1.34
C LEU A 350 17.66 -18.75 1.52
N THR A 351 18.65 -19.39 0.91
CA THR A 351 18.87 -20.84 0.98
C THR A 351 19.10 -21.30 2.42
N THR A 352 19.85 -20.52 3.20
CA THR A 352 20.26 -20.89 4.56
C THR A 352 19.21 -20.54 5.61
N TYR A 353 18.56 -19.38 5.49
CA TYR A 353 17.76 -18.78 6.57
C TYR A 353 16.26 -18.71 6.28
N CYS A 354 15.78 -19.11 5.09
CA CYS A 354 14.35 -18.99 4.74
C CYS A 354 13.72 -20.34 4.32
N PRO A 355 13.66 -21.35 5.22
CA PRO A 355 13.16 -22.68 4.87
C PRO A 355 11.66 -22.72 4.52
N ARG A 356 10.87 -21.73 4.96
CA ARG A 356 9.41 -21.65 4.78
C ARG A 356 8.99 -20.66 3.68
N ILE A 357 9.92 -20.25 2.82
CA ILE A 357 9.64 -19.22 1.83
C ILE A 357 8.58 -19.70 0.82
N GLU A 358 7.49 -18.94 0.70
CA GLU A 358 6.38 -19.22 -0.22
C GLU A 358 6.38 -18.28 -1.43
N PHE A 359 6.81 -17.03 -1.23
CA PHE A 359 6.91 -15.99 -2.26
C PHE A 359 8.21 -15.21 -2.10
N VAL A 360 8.99 -15.11 -3.19
CA VAL A 360 10.23 -14.31 -3.20
C VAL A 360 10.57 -13.78 -4.61
N PRO A 361 11.03 -12.51 -4.72
CA PRO A 361 11.71 -12.01 -5.90
C PRO A 361 13.19 -12.40 -5.89
N ILE A 362 13.69 -12.84 -7.03
CA ILE A 362 15.07 -13.25 -7.27
C ILE A 362 15.62 -12.42 -8.41
N TRP A 363 16.88 -12.01 -8.29
CA TRP A 363 17.63 -11.41 -9.39
C TRP A 363 18.66 -12.41 -9.89
N LEU A 364 18.90 -12.42 -11.19
CA LEU A 364 19.96 -13.21 -11.82
C LEU A 364 20.72 -12.33 -12.80
N ALA A 365 22.02 -12.58 -12.94
CA ALA A 365 22.85 -11.95 -13.96
C ALA A 365 23.21 -12.93 -15.08
N ARG A 366 23.34 -12.44 -16.32
CA ARG A 366 23.48 -13.27 -17.54
C ARG A 366 24.62 -14.30 -17.50
N ARG A 367 25.70 -14.01 -16.79
CA ARG A 367 26.92 -14.82 -16.72
C ARG A 367 27.22 -15.35 -15.31
N GLN A 368 26.24 -15.28 -14.42
CA GLN A 368 26.39 -15.80 -13.06
C GLN A 368 26.26 -17.33 -13.06
N SER A 369 27.03 -18.02 -12.21
CA SER A 369 26.79 -19.44 -11.96
C SER A 369 25.36 -19.65 -11.43
N LEU A 370 24.73 -20.75 -11.85
CA LEU A 370 23.41 -21.13 -11.37
C LEU A 370 23.46 -22.09 -10.17
N ASP A 371 24.63 -22.44 -9.65
CA ASP A 371 24.78 -23.42 -8.56
C ASP A 371 24.04 -23.00 -7.28
N VAL A 372 24.16 -21.72 -6.91
CA VAL A 372 23.45 -21.18 -5.74
C VAL A 372 21.95 -21.09 -6.00
N PHE A 373 21.55 -20.78 -7.23
CA PHE A 373 20.14 -20.75 -7.62
C PHE A 373 19.52 -22.16 -7.60
N ASP A 374 20.23 -23.18 -8.08
CA ASP A 374 19.82 -24.58 -7.97
C ASP A 374 19.67 -25.00 -6.50
N SER A 375 20.68 -24.69 -5.68
CA SER A 375 20.66 -24.96 -4.24
C SER A 375 19.45 -24.30 -3.58
N PHE A 376 19.15 -23.05 -3.92
CA PHE A 376 17.97 -22.33 -3.43
C PHE A 376 16.67 -23.04 -3.82
N LEU A 377 16.48 -23.40 -5.09
CA LEU A 377 15.27 -24.07 -5.57
C LEU A 377 15.05 -25.41 -4.89
N PHE A 378 16.12 -26.18 -4.71
CA PHE A 378 16.09 -27.47 -4.03
C PHE A 378 15.71 -27.35 -2.55
N SER A 379 16.22 -26.31 -1.88
CA SER A 379 16.01 -26.10 -0.44
C SER A 379 14.63 -25.52 -0.11
N SER A 380 14.03 -24.77 -1.06
CA SER A 380 12.79 -24.03 -0.87
C SER A 380 11.55 -24.90 -1.10
N SER A 381 11.34 -25.88 -0.23
CA SER A 381 10.27 -26.88 -0.38
C SER A 381 8.84 -26.33 -0.33
N GLU A 382 8.61 -25.19 0.31
CA GLU A 382 7.30 -24.52 0.42
C GLU A 382 7.03 -23.44 -0.64
N LEU A 383 7.96 -23.25 -1.60
CA LEU A 383 7.88 -22.20 -2.60
C LEU A 383 6.65 -22.36 -3.51
N LYS A 384 5.75 -21.38 -3.46
CA LYS A 384 4.49 -21.36 -4.24
C LYS A 384 4.57 -20.39 -5.41
N VAL A 385 5.34 -19.32 -5.27
CA VAL A 385 5.45 -18.25 -6.26
C VAL A 385 6.89 -17.75 -6.30
N ILE A 386 7.46 -17.64 -7.51
CA ILE A 386 8.76 -17.03 -7.71
C ILE A 386 8.66 -15.92 -8.75
N GLN A 387 9.29 -14.78 -8.47
CA GLN A 387 9.50 -13.72 -9.44
C GLN A 387 10.98 -13.65 -9.75
N ILE A 388 11.37 -13.74 -11.01
CA ILE A 388 12.77 -13.68 -11.42
C ILE A 388 12.95 -12.47 -12.33
N GLU A 389 13.86 -11.58 -11.95
CA GLU A 389 14.22 -10.39 -12.69
C GLU A 389 15.66 -10.49 -13.20
N LEU A 390 15.81 -10.44 -14.53
CA LEU A 390 17.13 -10.53 -15.15
C LEU A 390 17.80 -9.15 -15.23
N LYS A 391 19.02 -9.04 -14.70
CA LYS A 391 19.84 -7.83 -14.82
C LYS A 391 20.54 -7.77 -16.17
N GLU A 392 20.51 -6.60 -16.80
CA GLU A 392 21.45 -6.26 -17.87
C GLU A 392 22.72 -5.64 -17.27
N PRO A 393 23.93 -6.11 -17.65
CA PRO A 393 25.12 -5.31 -17.39
C PRO A 393 24.94 -3.96 -18.09
N ASN A 394 25.31 -2.87 -17.42
CA ASN A 394 25.28 -1.50 -17.97
C ASN A 394 26.27 -1.29 -19.14
N ASP A 395 26.69 -2.35 -19.82
CA ASP A 395 27.65 -2.28 -20.90
C ASP A 395 26.92 -1.87 -22.18
N LEU A 396 26.94 -0.56 -22.43
CA LEU A 396 26.55 0.08 -23.70
C LEU A 396 27.29 -0.50 -24.91
N HIS A 397 28.36 -1.29 -24.69
CA HIS A 397 29.14 -1.90 -25.75
C HIS A 397 29.67 -3.26 -25.27
N LEU A 398 28.98 -4.37 -25.55
CA LEU A 398 29.55 -5.70 -25.85
C LEU A 398 28.47 -6.81 -25.86
N ASN A 399 28.32 -7.44 -27.03
CA ASN A 399 27.66 -8.71 -27.36
C ASN A 399 26.14 -8.86 -27.10
N LYS A 400 25.40 -8.92 -28.23
CA LYS A 400 23.99 -9.34 -28.39
C LYS A 400 23.77 -10.83 -28.15
N GLU A 401 24.51 -11.46 -27.24
CA GLU A 401 24.29 -12.88 -26.96
C GLU A 401 23.16 -13.06 -25.93
N PRO A 402 22.11 -13.84 -26.27
CA PRO A 402 20.98 -14.07 -25.38
C PRO A 402 21.43 -14.77 -24.08
N ALA A 403 20.93 -14.28 -22.94
CA ALA A 403 21.11 -14.93 -21.65
C ALA A 403 20.30 -16.24 -21.56
N LEU A 404 20.83 -17.19 -20.81
CA LEU A 404 20.37 -18.56 -20.62
C LEU A 404 19.01 -18.68 -19.92
N ALA A 405 17.92 -18.36 -20.62
CA ALA A 405 16.59 -18.66 -20.12
C ALA A 405 16.34 -20.18 -20.07
N ARG A 406 16.90 -20.95 -21.02
CA ARG A 406 16.70 -22.41 -21.07
C ARG A 406 17.18 -23.13 -19.79
N PRO A 407 18.44 -22.99 -19.34
CA PRO A 407 18.88 -23.58 -18.07
C PRO A 407 18.03 -23.16 -16.86
N ILE A 408 17.62 -21.89 -16.79
CA ILE A 408 16.76 -21.40 -15.71
C ILE A 408 15.38 -22.10 -15.75
N LEU A 409 14.77 -22.22 -16.94
CA LEU A 409 13.51 -22.93 -17.14
C LEU A 409 13.65 -24.42 -16.78
N GLU A 410 14.73 -25.08 -17.21
CA GLU A 410 15.01 -26.49 -16.87
C GLU A 410 15.16 -26.69 -15.36
N LEU A 411 15.90 -25.83 -14.67
CA LEU A 411 16.01 -25.85 -13.20
C LEU A 411 14.65 -25.61 -12.53
N LEU A 412 13.86 -24.64 -13.02
CA LEU A 412 12.53 -24.38 -12.51
C LEU A 412 11.63 -25.62 -12.62
N ALA A 413 11.65 -26.32 -13.75
CA ALA A 413 10.84 -27.52 -13.97
C ALA A 413 11.30 -28.71 -13.12
N THR A 414 12.61 -28.90 -12.95
CA THR A 414 13.18 -30.13 -12.36
C THR A 414 13.51 -30.03 -10.88
N ARG A 415 13.85 -28.83 -10.38
CA ARG A 415 14.42 -28.65 -9.03
C ARG A 415 13.49 -27.90 -8.08
N SER A 416 12.55 -27.13 -8.61
CA SER A 416 11.64 -26.34 -7.78
C SER A 416 10.60 -27.19 -7.04
N SER A 417 10.13 -26.67 -5.91
CA SER A 417 9.03 -27.22 -5.12
C SER A 417 7.86 -27.74 -5.97
N PRO A 418 7.23 -28.86 -5.57
CA PRO A 418 5.99 -29.36 -6.18
C PRO A 418 4.79 -28.43 -5.94
N GLU A 419 4.85 -27.52 -4.96
CA GLU A 419 3.80 -26.53 -4.69
C GLU A 419 3.96 -25.25 -5.53
N LEU A 420 5.08 -25.09 -6.26
CA LEU A 420 5.30 -23.97 -7.15
C LEU A 420 4.19 -23.95 -8.20
N ARG A 421 3.42 -22.86 -8.21
CA ARG A 421 2.23 -22.70 -9.06
C ARG A 421 2.25 -21.42 -9.86
N LYS A 422 3.21 -20.52 -9.62
CA LYS A 422 3.25 -19.23 -10.28
C LYS A 422 4.68 -18.76 -10.50
N ILE A 423 4.98 -18.43 -11.75
CA ILE A 423 6.29 -17.92 -12.17
C ILE A 423 6.06 -16.56 -12.83
N TYR A 424 6.82 -15.58 -12.39
CA TYR A 424 6.89 -14.26 -13.01
C TYR A 424 8.29 -14.03 -13.53
N LEU A 425 8.44 -13.88 -14.85
CA LEU A 425 9.69 -13.51 -15.47
C LEU A 425 9.61 -12.04 -15.88
N LYS A 426 10.52 -11.21 -15.35
CA LYS A 426 10.62 -9.77 -15.63
C LYS A 426 11.97 -9.43 -16.24
N GLY A 427 11.98 -8.51 -17.20
CA GLY A 427 13.21 -8.02 -17.85
C GLY A 427 13.46 -8.69 -19.19
N LYS A 428 14.69 -8.60 -19.70
CA LYS A 428 15.01 -9.04 -21.07
C LYS A 428 15.36 -10.53 -21.15
N TRP A 429 14.33 -11.37 -21.18
CA TRP A 429 14.48 -12.81 -21.33
C TRP A 429 14.62 -13.22 -22.79
N SER A 430 15.54 -14.13 -23.06
CA SER A 430 15.78 -14.67 -24.41
C SER A 430 15.70 -16.21 -24.40
N PHE A 431 14.60 -16.72 -24.95
CA PHE A 431 14.38 -18.14 -25.21
C PHE A 431 13.56 -18.30 -26.48
N SER A 432 13.75 -19.43 -27.16
CA SER A 432 12.90 -19.83 -28.29
C SER A 432 11.57 -20.39 -27.80
N HIS A 433 10.60 -20.46 -28.71
CA HIS A 433 9.35 -21.18 -28.46
C HIS A 433 9.57 -22.69 -28.23
N ILE A 434 10.69 -23.25 -28.70
CA ILE A 434 11.09 -24.65 -28.48
C ILE A 434 11.53 -24.85 -27.03
N ASP A 435 12.33 -23.92 -26.49
CA ASP A 435 12.77 -23.98 -25.08
C ASP A 435 11.56 -23.90 -24.13
N LEU A 436 10.62 -23.00 -24.42
CA LEU A 436 9.40 -22.86 -23.64
C LEU A 436 8.50 -24.11 -23.74
N ARG A 437 8.42 -24.73 -24.92
CA ARG A 437 7.71 -26.00 -25.11
C ARG A 437 8.33 -27.09 -24.25
N GLY A 438 9.66 -27.23 -24.29
CA GLY A 438 10.40 -28.18 -23.47
C GLY A 438 10.12 -27.99 -21.98
N PHE A 439 10.15 -26.74 -21.51
CA PHE A 439 9.77 -26.40 -20.13
C PHE A 439 8.36 -26.88 -19.76
N PHE A 440 7.35 -26.60 -20.59
CA PHE A 440 5.97 -27.00 -20.28
C PHE A 440 5.75 -28.51 -20.36
N GLU A 441 6.44 -29.23 -21.24
CA GLU A 441 6.43 -30.70 -21.23
C GLU A 441 7.04 -31.25 -19.93
N MET A 442 8.14 -30.68 -19.44
CA MET A 442 8.72 -31.05 -18.15
C MET A 442 7.83 -30.68 -16.97
N TRP A 443 7.00 -29.63 -17.12
CA TRP A 443 6.03 -29.21 -16.11
C TRP A 443 4.78 -30.10 -16.06
N LYS A 444 4.48 -30.78 -17.17
CA LYS A 444 3.30 -31.62 -17.33
C LYS A 444 3.30 -32.73 -16.27
N GLY A 445 2.14 -33.00 -15.68
CA GLY A 445 1.99 -34.00 -14.62
C GLY A 445 2.22 -33.46 -13.20
N ARG A 446 2.69 -32.23 -13.03
CA ARG A 446 2.67 -31.57 -11.71
C ARG A 446 1.24 -31.38 -11.20
N ARG A 447 1.05 -31.53 -9.88
CA ARG A 447 -0.26 -31.42 -9.22
C ARG A 447 -0.91 -30.04 -9.39
N ARG A 448 -0.10 -28.97 -9.44
CA ARG A 448 -0.57 -27.59 -9.53
C ARG A 448 -0.45 -27.08 -10.96
N LEU A 449 -1.53 -26.50 -11.46
CA LEU A 449 -1.52 -25.76 -12.71
C LEU A 449 -0.66 -24.51 -12.58
N LEU A 450 0.11 -24.21 -13.63
CA LEU A 450 1.01 -23.08 -13.65
C LEU A 450 0.28 -21.79 -14.06
N THR A 451 0.47 -20.73 -13.30
CA THR A 451 0.26 -19.36 -13.78
C THR A 451 1.60 -18.79 -14.26
N PHE A 452 1.75 -18.58 -15.56
CA PHE A 452 3.01 -18.13 -16.16
C PHE A 452 2.90 -16.69 -16.66
N ASN A 453 3.63 -15.77 -16.03
CA ASN A 453 3.67 -14.38 -16.43
C ASN A 453 5.03 -14.04 -17.01
N LEU A 454 5.02 -13.39 -18.16
CA LEU A 454 6.21 -12.93 -18.86
C LEU A 454 6.04 -11.45 -19.15
N ASP A 455 6.86 -10.61 -18.53
CA ASP A 455 7.00 -9.20 -18.82
C ASP A 455 8.36 -8.99 -19.49
N ASN A 456 8.36 -8.96 -20.82
CA ASN A 456 9.56 -8.96 -21.64
C ASN A 456 9.57 -7.75 -22.59
N ASP A 457 10.75 -7.32 -23.01
CA ASP A 457 10.88 -6.16 -23.90
C ASP A 457 10.50 -6.48 -25.36
N PHE A 458 10.45 -7.77 -25.73
CA PHE A 458 10.24 -8.18 -27.12
C PHE A 458 9.01 -9.06 -27.31
N TYR A 459 8.09 -8.60 -28.18
CA TYR A 459 6.94 -9.39 -28.63
C TYR A 459 7.38 -10.63 -29.40
N SER A 460 6.79 -11.79 -29.07
CA SER A 460 6.98 -13.02 -29.83
C SER A 460 5.66 -13.75 -30.00
N TYR A 461 5.15 -13.74 -31.23
CA TYR A 461 3.93 -14.45 -31.61
C TYR A 461 3.99 -15.94 -31.24
N TYR A 462 5.14 -16.58 -31.50
CA TYR A 462 5.33 -18.01 -31.25
C TYR A 462 5.27 -18.35 -29.75
N ILE A 463 5.82 -17.50 -28.88
CA ILE A 463 5.70 -17.67 -27.42
C ILE A 463 4.24 -17.61 -26.99
N VAL A 464 3.48 -16.62 -27.50
CA VAL A 464 2.05 -16.50 -27.21
C VAL A 464 1.27 -17.75 -27.66
N GLN A 465 1.59 -18.30 -28.83
CA GLN A 465 0.93 -19.51 -29.34
C GLN A 465 1.23 -20.74 -28.48
N VAL A 466 2.49 -20.93 -28.06
CA VAL A 466 2.86 -22.02 -27.14
C VAL A 466 2.08 -21.88 -25.83
N CYS A 467 2.03 -20.70 -25.21
CA CYS A 467 1.23 -20.51 -23.99
C CYS A 467 -0.26 -20.83 -24.18
N LYS A 468 -0.86 -20.43 -25.31
CA LYS A 468 -2.27 -20.75 -25.63
C LYS A 468 -2.50 -22.26 -25.81
N GLU A 469 -1.54 -22.96 -26.42
CA GLU A 469 -1.60 -24.41 -26.60
C GLU A 469 -1.59 -25.13 -25.25
N TYR A 470 -0.63 -24.81 -24.38
CA TYR A 470 -0.50 -25.44 -23.06
C TYR A 470 -1.58 -25.01 -22.06
N TYR A 471 -2.22 -23.85 -22.29
CA TYR A 471 -3.46 -23.49 -21.59
C TYR A 471 -4.61 -24.44 -21.94
N LYS A 472 -4.81 -24.74 -23.24
CA LYS A 472 -5.84 -25.71 -23.67
C LYS A 472 -5.58 -27.13 -23.16
N GLN A 473 -4.32 -27.50 -23.00
CA GLN A 473 -3.93 -28.80 -22.45
C GLN A 473 -4.04 -28.87 -20.91
N GLY A 474 -4.40 -27.77 -20.24
CA GLY A 474 -4.48 -27.74 -18.78
C GLY A 474 -3.13 -27.89 -18.09
N VAL A 475 -2.04 -27.39 -18.69
CA VAL A 475 -0.74 -27.23 -18.01
C VAL A 475 -0.64 -25.84 -17.39
N ILE A 476 -1.17 -24.84 -18.09
CA ILE A 476 -1.25 -23.44 -17.66
C ILE A 476 -2.71 -23.11 -17.32
N ASN A 477 -2.98 -22.41 -16.23
CA ASN A 477 -4.33 -21.96 -15.85
C ASN A 477 -4.56 -20.45 -16.01
N GLY A 478 -3.51 -19.71 -16.37
CA GLY A 478 -3.59 -18.28 -16.61
C GLY A 478 -2.20 -17.66 -16.70
N GLY A 479 -2.19 -16.35 -16.83
CA GLY A 479 -0.96 -15.57 -16.93
C GLY A 479 -1.11 -14.41 -17.89
N THR A 480 -0.20 -13.45 -17.76
CA THR A 480 -0.11 -12.29 -18.64
C THR A 480 1.22 -12.32 -19.36
N ILE A 481 1.16 -12.16 -20.68
CA ILE A 481 2.34 -11.93 -21.51
C ILE A 481 2.30 -10.45 -21.89
N ASN A 482 3.05 -9.65 -21.15
CA ASN A 482 3.17 -8.23 -21.38
C ASN A 482 4.46 -7.98 -22.15
N TYR A 483 4.35 -7.09 -23.13
CA TYR A 483 5.49 -6.64 -23.91
C TYR A 483 5.66 -5.15 -23.69
N THR A 484 6.81 -4.74 -23.18
CA THR A 484 7.09 -3.31 -23.07
C THR A 484 7.39 -2.80 -24.48
N SER A 485 6.41 -2.16 -25.13
CA SER A 485 6.67 -1.41 -26.35
C SER A 485 7.45 -0.16 -25.95
N LYS A 486 8.79 -0.26 -25.86
CA LYS A 486 9.61 0.94 -25.94
C LYS A 486 9.50 1.45 -27.38
N ALA A 487 8.66 2.46 -27.56
CA ALA A 487 8.68 3.33 -28.73
C ALA A 487 10.01 4.09 -28.80
#